data_AF-A0A9D8KC25-F1
#
_entry.id   AF-A0A9D8KC25-F1
#
_cell.length_a   1.000
_cell.length_b   1.000
_cell.length_c   1.000
_cell.angle_alpha   90.00
_cell.angle_beta   90.00
_cell.angle_gamma   90.00
#
_symmetry.space_group_name_H-M   'P 1'
#
loop_
_entity.id
_entity.type
_entity.pdbx_description
1 polymer ?
#
loop_
_entity_poly.entity_id
_entity_poly.type
_entity_poly.pdbx_seq_one_letter_code
_entity_poly.pdbx_strand_id
1 'polypeptide(L)'
;MRVVEREVLRFLGRGAAASGEEPFDVIYADPPWAAGLHDALANGVAAGGWLAPGGRLVWEAGRGTAKTVPAGWRERRRRTYGSTELVVLEPEHPLEAENP
;
A
#
# COMPACT_ATOMS: atom_id res chain seq x y z
N MET A 1 -18.64 3.16 -10.42
CA MET A 1 -17.45 3.73 -9.73
C MET A 1 -17.94 4.61 -8.60
N ARG A 2 -17.70 4.21 -7.34
CA ARG A 2 -18.12 4.93 -6.12
C ARG A 2 -16.91 5.70 -5.59
N VAL A 3 -17.05 7.00 -5.33
CA VAL A 3 -16.00 7.84 -4.74
C VAL A 3 -16.34 8.07 -3.28
N VAL A 4 -15.35 7.89 -2.39
CA VAL A 4 -15.48 8.12 -0.95
C VAL A 4 -14.45 9.16 -0.55
N GLU A 5 -14.89 10.35 -0.16
CA GLU A 5 -14.01 11.42 0.33
C GLU A 5 -13.91 11.36 1.85
N ARG A 6 -12.76 10.92 2.38
CA ARG A 6 -12.46 10.86 3.82
C ARG A 6 -10.96 11.01 4.06
N GLU A 7 -10.59 11.32 5.30
CA GLU A 7 -9.19 11.28 5.75
C GLU A 7 -8.67 9.83 5.70
N VAL A 8 -7.57 9.63 4.98
CA VAL A 8 -7.09 8.31 4.55
C VAL A 8 -6.56 7.48 5.72
N LEU A 9 -5.74 8.05 6.61
CA LEU A 9 -5.14 7.29 7.69
C LEU A 9 -6.19 6.82 8.71
N ARG A 10 -7.16 7.67 9.03
CA ARG A 10 -8.33 7.31 9.86
C ARG A 10 -9.25 6.32 9.17
N PHE A 11 -9.35 6.36 7.84
CA PHE A 11 -10.09 5.34 7.09
C PHE A 11 -9.38 3.99 7.21
N LEU A 12 -8.08 3.94 6.91
CA LEU A 12 -7.27 2.73 6.97
C LEU A 12 -7.23 2.13 8.39
N GLY A 13 -7.14 2.97 9.42
CA GLY A 13 -7.10 2.55 10.81
C GLY A 13 -8.37 1.84 11.32
N ARG A 14 -9.49 1.91 10.59
CA ARG A 14 -10.67 1.10 10.92
C ARG A 14 -10.51 -0.36 10.52
N GLY A 15 -9.75 -0.65 9.47
CA GLY A 15 -9.69 -1.95 8.83
C GLY A 15 -10.86 -2.26 7.90
N ALA A 16 -10.63 -3.17 6.96
CA ALA A 16 -11.57 -3.53 5.90
C ALA A 16 -12.87 -4.14 6.46
N ALA A 17 -12.74 -5.16 7.31
CA ALA A 17 -13.87 -5.86 7.91
C ALA A 17 -14.79 -4.93 8.72
N ALA A 18 -14.22 -4.06 9.56
CA ALA A 18 -15.01 -3.11 10.36
C ALA A 18 -15.61 -1.98 9.52
N SER A 19 -15.09 -1.75 8.32
CA SER A 19 -15.66 -0.82 7.35
C SER A 19 -16.73 -1.46 6.46
N GLY A 20 -16.94 -2.79 6.58
CA GLY A 20 -17.86 -3.55 5.74
C GLY A 20 -17.37 -3.67 4.29
N GLU A 21 -16.06 -3.55 4.06
CA GLU A 21 -15.45 -3.61 2.74
C GLU A 21 -14.68 -4.93 2.60
N GLU A 22 -14.71 -5.52 1.40
CA GLU A 22 -13.87 -6.67 1.08
C GLU A 22 -12.42 -6.22 0.80
N PRO A 23 -11.41 -7.07 1.06
CA PRO A 23 -10.03 -6.76 0.72
C PRO A 23 -9.87 -6.51 -0.80
N PHE A 24 -9.06 -5.53 -1.15
CA PHE A 24 -8.82 -5.15 -2.54
C PHE A 24 -7.69 -5.97 -3.16
N ASP A 25 -7.79 -6.28 -4.45
CA ASP A 25 -6.67 -6.85 -5.20
C ASP A 25 -5.57 -5.82 -5.47
N VAL A 26 -5.95 -4.55 -5.65
CA VAL A 26 -5.05 -3.44 -5.95
C VAL A 26 -5.49 -2.18 -5.21
N ILE A 27 -4.56 -1.55 -4.51
CA ILE A 27 -4.70 -0.21 -3.92
C ILE A 27 -3.77 0.74 -4.66
N TYR A 28 -4.30 1.84 -5.16
CA TYR A 28 -3.53 2.93 -5.76
C TYR A 28 -3.46 4.12 -4.80
N ALA A 29 -2.26 4.62 -4.51
CA ALA A 29 -2.03 5.73 -3.60
C ALA A 29 -1.15 6.80 -4.25
N ASP A 30 -1.70 7.99 -4.45
CA ASP A 30 -0.94 9.18 -4.88
C ASP A 30 -0.97 10.22 -3.75
N PRO A 31 -0.20 10.01 -2.67
CA PRO A 31 -0.14 10.97 -1.58
C PRO A 31 0.59 12.25 -2.05
N PRO A 32 0.19 13.43 -1.54
CA PRO A 32 0.90 14.67 -1.85
C PRO A 32 2.39 14.55 -1.52
N TRP A 33 3.20 15.11 -2.42
CA TRP A 33 4.66 14.95 -2.43
C TRP A 33 5.29 15.43 -1.11
N ALA A 34 6.31 14.70 -0.63
CA ALA A 34 7.12 15.01 0.56
C ALA A 34 6.45 14.88 1.94
N ALA A 35 5.25 14.32 2.06
CA ALA A 35 4.56 14.22 3.35
C ALA A 35 5.00 13.04 4.25
N GLY A 36 5.91 12.17 3.81
CA GLY A 36 6.32 10.98 4.58
C GLY A 36 5.17 9.98 4.84
N LEU A 37 4.10 10.08 4.06
CA LEU A 37 2.86 9.31 4.27
C LEU A 37 2.94 7.89 3.73
N HIS A 38 3.91 7.58 2.86
CA HIS A 38 4.07 6.27 2.25
C HIS A 38 4.14 5.16 3.31
N ASP A 39 4.98 5.32 4.34
CA ASP A 39 5.13 4.33 5.41
C ASP A 39 3.84 4.18 6.23
N ALA A 40 3.18 5.29 6.56
CA ALA A 40 1.93 5.29 7.30
C ALA A 40 0.79 4.61 6.51
N LEU A 41 0.75 4.83 5.19
CA LEU A 41 -0.20 4.19 4.28
C LEU A 41 0.05 2.68 4.19
N ALA A 42 1.30 2.26 3.93
CA ALA A 42 1.67 0.86 3.90
C ALA A 42 1.32 0.14 5.21
N ASN A 43 1.63 0.76 6.35
CA ASN A 43 1.29 0.20 7.66
C ASN A 43 -0.22 0.10 7.87
N GLY A 44 -0.99 1.15 7.54
CA GLY A 44 -2.45 1.14 7.66
C GLY A 44 -3.12 0.11 6.75
N VAL A 45 -2.63 -0.04 5.52
CA VAL A 45 -3.09 -1.04 4.54
C VAL A 45 -2.85 -2.46 5.07
N ALA A 46 -1.63 -2.75 5.52
CA ALA A 46 -1.28 -4.07 6.04
C ALA A 46 -2.04 -4.41 7.33
N ALA A 47 -2.03 -3.50 8.32
CA ALA A 47 -2.67 -3.72 9.61
C ALA A 47 -4.20 -3.83 9.51
N GLY A 48 -4.81 -3.11 8.57
CA GLY A 48 -6.26 -3.12 8.38
C GLY A 48 -6.78 -4.25 7.50
N GLY A 49 -5.93 -5.13 6.98
CA GLY A 49 -6.34 -6.23 6.10
C GLY A 49 -6.98 -5.74 4.79
N TRP A 50 -6.49 -4.62 4.25
CA TRP A 50 -7.09 -3.97 3.08
C TRP A 50 -6.73 -4.63 1.75
N LEU A 51 -5.74 -5.53 1.74
CA LEU A 51 -5.35 -6.28 0.54
C LEU A 51 -5.74 -7.74 0.66
N ALA A 52 -6.26 -8.30 -0.43
CA ALA A 52 -6.44 -9.73 -0.60
C ALA A 52 -5.07 -10.45 -0.64
N PRO A 53 -5.02 -11.78 -0.40
CA PRO A 53 -3.80 -12.56 -0.61
C PRO A 53 -3.23 -12.35 -2.03
N GLY A 54 -1.96 -11.98 -2.14
CA GLY A 54 -1.32 -11.62 -3.41
C GLY A 54 -1.71 -10.24 -3.98
N GLY A 55 -2.49 -9.45 -3.22
CA GLY A 55 -2.85 -8.08 -3.55
C GLY A 55 -1.66 -7.13 -3.55
N ARG A 56 -1.82 -5.97 -4.20
CA ARG A 56 -0.72 -5.03 -4.45
C ARG A 56 -1.05 -3.61 -4.03
N LEU A 57 -0.06 -2.95 -3.43
CA LEU A 57 -0.07 -1.51 -3.20
C LEU A 57 0.79 -0.84 -4.27
N VAL A 58 0.19 0.08 -5.02
CA VAL A 58 0.89 0.92 -6.00
C VAL A 58 0.88 2.33 -5.47
N TRP A 59 2.05 2.95 -5.35
CA TRP A 59 2.11 4.36 -4.99
C TRP A 59 2.93 5.20 -5.96
N GLU A 60 2.56 6.47 -6.06
CA GLU A 60 3.36 7.50 -6.68
C GLU A 60 4.26 8.18 -5.65
N ALA A 61 5.51 8.40 -6.04
CA ALA A 61 6.50 9.06 -5.22
C ALA A 61 7.37 9.96 -6.11
N GLY A 62 7.95 10.99 -5.52
CA GLY A 62 9.00 11.72 -6.21
C GLY A 62 10.27 10.93 -6.38
N ARG A 63 11.00 11.23 -7.45
CA ARG A 63 12.27 10.57 -7.73
C ARG A 63 13.20 10.67 -6.52
N GLY A 64 13.53 9.52 -5.96
CA GLY A 64 14.39 9.42 -4.78
C GLY A 64 13.74 9.81 -3.45
N THR A 65 12.40 9.91 -3.38
CA THR A 65 11.66 10.14 -2.12
C THR A 65 11.28 8.84 -1.42
N ALA A 66 10.81 7.83 -2.17
CA ALA A 66 10.52 6.49 -1.65
C ALA A 66 11.76 5.59 -1.77
N LYS A 67 12.81 5.87 -0.99
CA LYS A 67 14.08 5.13 -1.06
C LYS A 67 14.04 3.78 -0.34
N THR A 68 13.18 3.65 0.66
CA THR A 68 13.11 2.49 1.54
C THR A 68 11.79 1.77 1.32
N VAL A 69 11.86 0.44 1.24
CA VAL A 69 10.67 -0.41 1.25
C VAL A 69 10.20 -0.53 2.70
N PRO A 70 8.92 -0.27 3.02
CA PRO A 70 8.43 -0.42 4.39
C PRO A 70 8.58 -1.85 4.91
N ALA A 71 8.69 -2.01 6.23
CA ALA A 71 8.77 -3.32 6.84
C ALA A 71 7.52 -4.17 6.54
N GLY A 72 7.71 -5.46 6.23
CA GLY A 72 6.60 -6.36 5.85
C GLY A 72 6.13 -6.17 4.41
N TRP A 73 6.89 -5.45 3.58
CA TRP A 73 6.62 -5.28 2.16
C TRP A 73 7.83 -5.65 1.32
N ARG A 74 7.56 -6.14 0.12
CA ARG A 74 8.56 -6.38 -0.92
C ARG A 74 8.28 -5.47 -2.11
N GLU A 75 9.32 -4.78 -2.60
CA GLU A 75 9.22 -4.06 -3.86
C GLU A 75 9.24 -5.04 -5.03
N ARG A 76 8.12 -5.14 -5.74
CA ARG A 76 8.02 -5.94 -6.96
C ARG A 76 8.58 -5.19 -8.17
N ARG A 77 8.34 -3.89 -8.22
CA ARG A 77 8.66 -3.07 -9.40
C ARG A 77 8.74 -1.60 -9.07
N ARG A 78 9.68 -0.91 -9.71
CA ARG A 78 9.72 0.54 -9.81
C ARG A 78 9.82 1.00 -11.26
N ARG A 79 9.10 2.07 -11.59
CA ARG A 79 9.20 2.76 -12.89
C ARG A 79 9.33 4.25 -12.68
N THR A 80 10.31 4.85 -13.35
CA THR A 80 10.55 6.30 -13.30
C THR A 80 10.03 6.96 -14.58
N TYR A 81 9.24 8.01 -14.42
CA TYR A 81 8.73 8.86 -15.49
C TYR A 81 9.12 10.31 -15.17
N GLY A 82 10.20 10.80 -15.79
CA GLY A 82 10.73 12.14 -15.51
C GLY A 82 11.15 12.30 -14.05
N SER A 83 10.40 13.11 -13.29
CA SER A 83 10.60 13.36 -11.85
C SER A 83 9.74 12.48 -10.93
N THR A 84 8.89 11.60 -11.49
CA THR A 84 7.97 10.74 -10.75
C THR A 84 8.41 9.29 -10.79
N GLU A 85 8.20 8.56 -9.70
CA GLU A 85 8.41 7.13 -9.56
C GLU A 85 7.11 6.44 -9.15
N LEU A 86 6.71 5.44 -9.92
CA LEU A 86 5.67 4.50 -9.57
C LEU A 86 6.32 3.27 -8.94
N VAL A 87 5.98 2.98 -7.69
CA VAL A 87 6.48 1.81 -6.97
C VAL A 87 5.33 0.85 -6.72
N VAL A 88 5.55 -0.43 -7.02
CA VAL A 88 4.60 -1.51 -6.79
C VAL A 88 5.15 -2.38 -5.69
N LEU A 89 4.40 -2.46 -4.60
CA LEU A 89 4.68 -3.25 -3.42
C LEU A 89 3.70 -4.40 -3.30
N GLU A 90 4.18 -5.50 -2.74
CA GLU A 90 3.37 -6.63 -2.31
C GLU A 90 3.67 -6.93 -0.84
N PRO A 91 2.66 -7.33 -0.04
CA PRO A 91 2.89 -7.74 1.33
C PRO A 91 3.89 -8.90 1.35
N GLU A 92 4.83 -8.86 2.29
CA GLU A 92 5.58 -10.06 2.65
C GLU A 92 4.60 -11.02 3.30
N HIS A 93 4.12 -11.99 2.52
CA HIS A 93 3.47 -13.14 3.10
C HIS A 93 4.50 -13.85 3.99
N PRO A 94 4.18 -14.14 5.26
CA PRO A 94 5.00 -15.09 6.00
C PRO A 94 5.09 -16.34 5.12
N LEU A 95 6.32 -16.82 4.90
CA LEU A 95 6.57 -18.10 4.25
C LEU A 95 5.56 -19.06 4.87
N GLU A 96 4.55 -19.46 4.10
CA GLU A 96 3.72 -20.60 4.48
C GLU A 96 4.75 -21.68 4.75
N ALA A 97 4.85 -22.08 6.02
CA ALA A 97 5.72 -23.18 6.40
C ALA A 97 5.34 -24.31 5.44
N GLU A 98 6.27 -24.63 4.52
CA GLU A 98 6.12 -25.72 3.59
C GLU A 98 5.79 -26.94 4.43
N ASN A 99 4.50 -27.31 4.47
CA ASN A 99 4.06 -28.45 5.23
C ASN A 99 4.28 -29.67 4.33
N PRO A 100 5.18 -30.59 4.70
CA PRO A 100 5.41 -31.81 3.93
C PRO A 100 4.17 -32.73 3.88
#